data_AF-A0A952P2K4-F1
#
_entry.id   AF-A0A952P2K4-F1
#
_cell.length_a   1.000
_cell.length_b   1.000
_cell.length_c   1.000
_cell.angle_alpha   90.00
_cell.angle_beta   90.00
_cell.angle_gamma   90.00
#
_symmetry.space_group_name_H-M   'P 1'
#
loop_
_entity.id
_entity.type
_entity.pdbx_description
1 polymer ?
#
loop_
_entity_poly.entity_id
_entity_poly.type
_entity_poly.pdbx_seq_one_letter_code
_entity_poly.pdbx_strand_id
1 'polypeptide(L)'
;MKMGLRKHDKGFSLVEVLMALGILSLVSLGVGVAVSSLMSQQQQVVTSDIGDNFSAAFFQHLLVPVNCNAAINNQALPTSGNGTPLIVHSFGGEANPALNVVQANTQVDRGLFVNSLTIRQKPGTSGQIIQIGSNNQRDRRIAQVVLKLERRPPNEAPRPYPDRILEIPVLLPAGGGNMQECQLESDAEDLCLSMGGTYQNDECIPPTQCSMKGTYIQTTCSDNSYGCANEYTGGDRNNTFTGGESCPEGSCPTQSGRFNITRSVQTGKKSSKNITVYENFYICMSCPGMTCPSSPASTPAKKN
;
A
#
# COMPACT_ATOMS: atom_id res chain seq x y z
N MET A 1 -86.31 28.38 10.19
CA MET A 1 -85.39 27.31 10.61
C MET A 1 -83.98 27.88 10.72
N LYS A 2 -83.45 28.02 11.94
CA LYS A 2 -82.06 28.44 12.19
C LYS A 2 -81.19 27.18 12.25
N MET A 3 -80.35 26.96 11.25
CA MET A 3 -79.38 25.88 11.24
C MET A 3 -78.20 26.29 12.14
N GLY A 4 -78.21 25.80 13.38
CA GLY A 4 -77.10 25.98 14.31
C GLY A 4 -75.96 25.03 13.95
N LEU A 5 -74.88 25.57 13.40
CA LEU A 5 -73.58 24.90 13.35
C LEU A 5 -73.07 24.75 14.79
N ARG A 6 -73.14 23.53 15.32
CA ARG A 6 -72.52 23.16 16.60
C ARG A 6 -71.01 23.40 16.51
N LYS A 7 -70.51 24.40 17.23
CA LYS A 7 -69.07 24.51 17.55
C LYS A 7 -68.71 23.38 18.52
N HIS A 8 -67.89 22.45 18.04
CA HIS A 8 -67.17 21.50 18.90
C HIS A 8 -65.94 22.23 19.45
N ASP A 9 -66.02 22.78 20.65
CA ASP A 9 -64.96 23.60 21.27
C ASP A 9 -63.69 22.81 21.69
N LYS A 10 -63.54 21.54 21.28
CA LYS A 10 -62.38 20.68 21.58
C LYS A 10 -62.00 19.69 20.46
N GLY A 11 -62.45 19.92 19.22
CA GLY A 11 -62.08 19.09 18.08
C GLY A 11 -60.97 19.74 17.26
N PHE A 12 -59.94 18.97 16.88
CA PHE A 12 -58.94 19.43 15.90
C PHE A 12 -59.65 19.89 14.62
N SER A 13 -59.24 21.04 14.10
CA SER A 13 -59.76 21.55 12.84
C SER A 13 -59.36 20.58 11.72
N LEU A 14 -60.25 20.35 10.74
CA LEU A 14 -59.92 19.57 9.54
C LEU A 14 -58.64 20.11 8.85
N VAL A 15 -58.43 21.42 8.94
CA VAL A 15 -57.23 22.10 8.41
C VAL A 15 -55.96 21.72 9.16
N GLU A 16 -56.02 21.55 10.49
CA GLU A 16 -54.87 21.10 11.30
C GLU A 16 -54.47 19.66 10.95
N VAL A 17 -55.45 18.77 10.75
CA VAL A 17 -55.19 17.38 10.37
C VAL A 17 -54.54 17.30 8.99
N LEU A 18 -55.02 18.12 8.03
CA LEU A 18 -54.45 18.18 6.69
C LEU A 18 -53.02 18.77 6.68
N MET A 19 -52.75 19.81 7.48
CA MET A 19 -51.38 20.33 7.65
C MET A 19 -50.45 19.29 8.28
N ALA A 20 -50.90 18.59 9.31
CA ALA A 20 -50.11 17.54 9.97
C ALA A 20 -49.75 16.41 9.00
N LEU A 21 -50.71 15.94 8.20
CA LEU A 21 -50.48 14.92 7.17
C LEU A 21 -49.53 15.42 6.06
N GLY A 22 -49.66 16.68 5.65
CA GLY A 22 -48.75 17.29 4.67
C GLY A 22 -47.30 17.32 5.16
N ILE A 23 -47.08 17.78 6.39
CA ILE A 23 -45.74 17.80 7.00
C ILE A 23 -45.20 16.38 7.17
N LEU A 24 -46.04 15.43 7.64
CA LEU A 24 -45.64 14.04 7.81
C LEU A 24 -45.18 13.42 6.48
N SER A 25 -45.90 13.69 5.39
CA SER A 25 -45.56 13.16 4.06
C SER A 25 -44.21 13.67 3.54
N LEU A 26 -43.92 14.97 3.74
CA LEU A 26 -42.65 15.58 3.35
C LEU A 26 -41.47 15.03 4.16
N VAL A 27 -41.65 14.87 5.47
CA VAL A 27 -40.62 14.27 6.34
C VAL A 27 -40.38 12.81 5.97
N SER A 28 -41.45 12.05 5.69
CA SER A 28 -41.35 10.63 5.30
C SER A 28 -40.57 10.45 4.00
N LEU A 29 -40.85 11.28 2.99
CA LEU A 29 -40.13 11.28 1.71
C LEU A 29 -38.66 11.69 1.89
N GLY A 30 -38.38 12.73 2.68
CA GLY A 30 -37.02 13.17 2.95
C GLY A 30 -36.17 12.11 3.66
N VAL A 31 -36.75 11.44 4.67
CA VAL A 31 -36.08 10.35 5.41
C VAL A 31 -35.89 9.12 4.50
N GLY A 32 -36.87 8.76 3.68
CA GLY A 32 -36.78 7.62 2.76
C GLY A 32 -35.64 7.75 1.75
N VAL A 33 -35.50 8.93 1.12
CA VAL A 33 -34.41 9.20 0.16
C VAL A 33 -33.05 9.23 0.86
N ALA A 34 -32.97 9.83 2.05
CA ALA A 34 -31.72 9.89 2.83
C ALA A 34 -31.27 8.50 3.29
N VAL A 35 -32.18 7.65 3.77
CA VAL A 35 -31.86 6.28 4.21
C VAL A 35 -31.44 5.41 3.03
N SER A 36 -32.11 5.52 1.87
CA SER A 36 -31.70 4.79 0.66
C SER A 36 -30.31 5.22 0.16
N SER A 37 -29.98 6.51 0.25
CA SER A 37 -28.67 7.05 -0.12
C SER A 37 -27.57 6.63 0.87
N LEU A 38 -27.87 6.61 2.16
CA LEU A 38 -26.95 6.11 3.19
C LEU A 38 -26.70 4.61 3.05
N MET A 39 -27.73 3.81 2.73
CA MET A 39 -27.57 2.38 2.50
C MET A 39 -26.74 2.09 1.25
N SER A 40 -26.93 2.84 0.16
CA SER A 40 -26.12 2.66 -1.05
C SER A 40 -24.67 3.08 -0.84
N GLN A 41 -24.43 4.16 -0.08
CA GLN A 41 -23.07 4.58 0.30
C GLN A 41 -22.41 3.59 1.26
N GLN A 42 -23.13 3.06 2.25
CA GLN A 42 -22.59 2.05 3.17
C GLN A 42 -22.23 0.75 2.44
N GLN A 43 -23.07 0.31 1.50
CA GLN A 43 -22.72 -0.83 0.64
C GLN A 43 -21.48 -0.53 -0.21
N GLN A 44 -21.29 0.71 -0.68
CA GLN A 44 -20.10 1.08 -1.44
C GLN A 44 -18.83 1.09 -0.58
N VAL A 45 -18.92 1.52 0.69
CA VAL A 45 -17.78 1.54 1.64
C VAL A 45 -17.39 0.12 2.04
N VAL A 46 -18.34 -0.70 2.49
CA VAL A 46 -18.08 -2.10 2.92
C VAL A 46 -17.50 -2.94 1.78
N THR A 47 -17.85 -2.61 0.53
CA THR A 47 -17.37 -3.38 -0.62
C THR A 47 -16.02 -2.90 -1.15
N SER A 48 -15.60 -1.66 -0.89
CA SER A 48 -14.20 -1.24 -1.11
C SER A 48 -13.26 -2.02 -0.19
N ASP A 49 -13.63 -2.15 1.08
CA ASP A 49 -12.80 -2.78 2.11
C ASP A 49 -12.44 -4.24 1.78
N ILE A 50 -13.37 -5.02 1.19
CA ILE A 50 -13.11 -6.42 0.83
C ILE A 50 -12.08 -6.52 -0.31
N GLY A 51 -12.22 -5.71 -1.36
CA GLY A 51 -11.28 -5.70 -2.49
C GLY A 51 -9.90 -5.20 -2.06
N ASP A 52 -9.87 -4.21 -1.17
CA ASP A 52 -8.63 -3.66 -0.61
C ASP A 52 -7.94 -4.68 0.30
N ASN A 53 -8.67 -5.33 1.19
CA ASN A 53 -8.13 -6.39 2.05
C ASN A 53 -7.60 -7.59 1.24
N PHE A 54 -8.35 -8.04 0.23
CA PHE A 54 -7.89 -9.12 -0.63
C PHE A 54 -6.61 -8.74 -1.39
N SER A 55 -6.58 -7.57 -2.04
CA SER A 55 -5.41 -7.14 -2.80
C SER A 55 -4.18 -6.90 -1.92
N ALA A 56 -4.37 -6.38 -0.70
CA ALA A 56 -3.31 -6.25 0.29
C ALA A 56 -2.76 -7.61 0.73
N ALA A 57 -3.63 -8.55 1.11
CA ALA A 57 -3.22 -9.90 1.49
C ALA A 57 -2.52 -10.64 0.33
N PHE A 58 -3.02 -10.48 -0.90
CA PHE A 58 -2.43 -11.02 -2.11
C PHE A 58 -1.01 -10.49 -2.36
N PHE A 59 -0.81 -9.18 -2.24
CA PHE A 59 0.52 -8.62 -2.40
C PHE A 59 1.45 -8.96 -1.24
N GLN A 60 0.97 -8.99 0.00
CA GLN A 60 1.76 -9.48 1.13
C GLN A 60 2.25 -10.91 0.92
N HIS A 61 1.41 -11.78 0.35
CA HIS A 61 1.82 -13.15 -0.01
C HIS A 61 2.94 -13.14 -1.06
N LEU A 62 2.84 -12.30 -2.09
CA LEU A 62 3.88 -12.14 -3.13
C LEU A 62 5.14 -11.41 -2.65
N LEU A 63 5.10 -10.72 -1.51
CA LEU A 63 6.29 -10.11 -0.90
C LEU A 63 7.11 -11.11 -0.08
N VAL A 64 6.65 -12.36 0.06
CA VAL A 64 7.46 -13.42 0.65
C VAL A 64 8.32 -14.05 -0.46
N PRO A 65 9.67 -14.07 -0.35
CA PRO A 65 10.56 -14.53 -1.41
C PRO A 65 10.21 -15.89 -2.00
N VAL A 66 9.91 -16.89 -1.16
CA VAL A 66 9.57 -18.25 -1.63
C VAL A 66 8.30 -18.28 -2.49
N ASN A 67 7.29 -17.49 -2.13
CA ASN A 67 6.02 -17.45 -2.86
C ASN A 67 6.17 -16.66 -4.16
N CYS A 68 6.93 -15.56 -4.11
CA CYS A 68 7.25 -14.77 -5.28
C CYS A 68 8.01 -15.61 -6.31
N ASN A 69 9.08 -16.29 -5.88
CA ASN A 69 9.85 -17.18 -6.72
C ASN A 69 8.96 -18.28 -7.32
N ALA A 70 8.11 -18.92 -6.51
CA ALA A 70 7.17 -19.91 -7.02
C ALA A 70 6.20 -19.34 -8.08
N ALA A 71 5.78 -18.08 -7.94
CA ALA A 71 4.87 -17.42 -8.87
C ALA A 71 5.54 -17.00 -10.20
N ILE A 72 6.82 -16.61 -10.19
CA ILE A 72 7.50 -16.05 -11.37
C ILE A 72 8.50 -17.00 -12.04
N ASN A 73 8.94 -18.05 -11.36
CA ASN A 73 10.01 -18.91 -11.85
C ASN A 73 9.64 -19.52 -13.21
N ASN A 74 10.57 -19.45 -14.16
CA ASN A 74 10.42 -19.89 -15.55
C ASN A 74 9.38 -19.11 -16.37
N GLN A 75 8.85 -17.99 -15.88
CA GLN A 75 8.00 -17.12 -16.69
C GLN A 75 8.82 -16.07 -17.42
N ALA A 76 8.47 -15.80 -18.68
CA ALA A 76 9.05 -14.69 -19.41
C ALA A 76 8.58 -13.36 -18.80
N LEU A 77 9.44 -12.35 -18.77
CA LEU A 77 9.05 -10.98 -18.42
C LEU A 77 8.71 -10.20 -19.69
N PRO A 78 7.42 -10.01 -20.03
CA PRO A 78 7.04 -9.36 -21.28
C PRO A 78 7.32 -7.87 -21.19
N THR A 79 7.93 -7.32 -22.24
CA THR A 79 8.17 -5.89 -22.41
C THR A 79 6.97 -5.14 -23.00
N SER A 80 5.97 -5.86 -23.49
CA SER A 80 4.76 -5.29 -24.09
C SER A 80 3.80 -4.77 -23.02
N GLY A 81 3.05 -3.71 -23.36
CA GLY A 81 2.15 -3.03 -22.42
C GLY A 81 1.02 -3.90 -21.85
N ASN A 82 0.67 -5.00 -22.51
CA ASN A 82 -0.46 -5.86 -22.15
C ASN A 82 -0.11 -6.92 -21.09
N GLY A 83 1.19 -7.17 -20.85
CA GLY A 83 1.65 -8.22 -19.94
C GLY A 83 1.29 -9.64 -20.37
N THR A 84 1.66 -10.61 -19.55
CA THR A 84 1.30 -12.03 -19.70
C THR A 84 0.47 -12.46 -18.51
N PRO A 85 -0.47 -13.41 -18.67
CA PRO A 85 -1.21 -13.97 -17.54
C PRO A 85 -0.26 -14.51 -16.47
N LEU A 86 -0.53 -14.16 -15.22
CA LEU A 86 0.19 -14.68 -14.06
C LEU A 86 -0.75 -15.60 -13.28
N ILE A 87 -0.23 -16.76 -12.87
CA ILE A 87 -0.93 -17.73 -12.04
C ILE A 87 -0.17 -17.81 -10.72
N VAL A 88 -0.86 -17.54 -9.61
CA VAL A 88 -0.26 -17.62 -8.27
C VAL A 88 -0.85 -18.82 -7.54
N HIS A 89 0.01 -19.78 -7.22
CA HIS A 89 -0.34 -20.96 -6.46
C HIS A 89 -0.13 -20.74 -4.96
N SER A 90 -0.77 -21.57 -4.13
CA SER A 90 -0.66 -21.57 -2.67
C SER A 90 -1.09 -20.28 -1.97
N PHE A 91 -1.98 -19.51 -2.59
CA PHE A 91 -2.58 -18.34 -1.94
C PHE A 91 -3.71 -18.78 -0.99
N GLY A 92 -3.45 -18.72 0.32
CA GLY A 92 -4.46 -18.99 1.37
C GLY A 92 -4.04 -20.08 2.36
N GLY A 93 -4.09 -19.76 3.65
CA GLY A 93 -3.82 -20.68 4.76
C GLY A 93 -5.00 -21.56 5.19
N GLU A 94 -5.98 -21.83 4.32
CA GLU A 94 -7.18 -22.62 4.65
C GLU A 94 -7.40 -23.86 3.76
N ALA A 95 -8.19 -24.79 4.29
CA ALA A 95 -8.17 -26.24 4.08
C ALA A 95 -8.58 -26.80 2.69
N ASN A 96 -8.75 -25.97 1.65
CA ASN A 96 -9.23 -26.47 0.34
C ASN A 96 -8.23 -26.20 -0.80
N PRO A 97 -7.44 -27.21 -1.22
CA PRO A 97 -6.33 -27.04 -2.18
C PRO A 97 -6.76 -26.61 -3.59
N ALA A 98 -8.04 -26.73 -3.96
CA ALA A 98 -8.56 -26.25 -5.25
C ALA A 98 -8.80 -24.74 -5.30
N LEU A 99 -8.86 -24.05 -4.15
CA LEU A 99 -8.99 -22.58 -4.04
C LEU A 99 -7.63 -21.89 -3.91
N ASN A 100 -6.54 -22.65 -3.85
CA ASN A 100 -5.18 -22.14 -3.64
C ASN A 100 -4.55 -21.54 -4.90
N VAL A 101 -5.31 -21.34 -5.98
CA VAL A 101 -4.80 -20.77 -7.23
C VAL A 101 -5.54 -19.48 -7.53
N VAL A 102 -4.81 -18.38 -7.59
CA VAL A 102 -5.32 -17.08 -8.01
C VAL A 102 -4.91 -16.86 -9.46
N GLN A 103 -5.91 -16.80 -10.33
CA GLN A 103 -5.76 -16.50 -11.76
C GLN A 103 -6.99 -15.73 -12.27
N ALA A 104 -6.96 -15.26 -13.51
CA ALA A 104 -8.12 -14.60 -14.13
C ALA A 104 -9.39 -15.48 -14.04
N ASN A 105 -10.53 -14.83 -13.80
CA ASN A 105 -11.85 -15.40 -13.54
C ASN A 105 -12.00 -16.21 -12.24
N THR A 106 -11.00 -16.21 -11.36
CA THR A 106 -11.13 -16.86 -10.05
C THR A 106 -12.05 -16.04 -9.15
N GLN A 107 -13.02 -16.70 -8.51
CA GLN A 107 -13.83 -16.07 -7.48
C GLN A 107 -13.09 -16.13 -6.14
N VAL A 108 -12.83 -14.96 -5.55
CA VAL A 108 -12.04 -14.83 -4.32
C VAL A 108 -12.90 -14.51 -3.10
N ASP A 109 -14.09 -13.95 -3.32
CA ASP A 109 -15.14 -13.80 -2.30
C ASP A 109 -16.52 -13.76 -2.98
N ARG A 110 -17.61 -13.72 -2.20
CA ARG A 110 -19.01 -13.69 -2.66
C ARG A 110 -19.26 -12.55 -3.67
N GLY A 111 -19.23 -12.90 -4.95
CA GLY A 111 -19.37 -11.96 -6.05
C GLY A 111 -18.12 -11.14 -6.37
N LEU A 112 -16.97 -11.36 -5.72
CA LEU A 112 -15.69 -10.73 -6.05
C LEU A 112 -14.84 -11.68 -6.90
N PHE A 113 -14.45 -11.23 -8.09
CA PHE A 113 -13.69 -12.00 -9.06
C PHE A 113 -12.39 -11.30 -9.40
N VAL A 114 -11.36 -12.08 -9.68
CA VAL A 114 -10.15 -11.62 -10.37
C VAL A 114 -10.51 -11.46 -11.83
N ASN A 115 -10.68 -10.23 -12.31
CA ASN A 115 -10.90 -9.95 -13.72
C ASN A 115 -9.65 -10.28 -14.54
N SER A 116 -8.49 -9.79 -14.07
CA SER A 116 -7.21 -10.00 -14.72
C SER A 116 -6.10 -10.07 -13.68
N LEU A 117 -5.15 -10.97 -13.89
CA LEU A 117 -3.89 -11.02 -13.15
C LEU A 117 -2.78 -11.19 -14.18
N THR A 118 -1.94 -10.16 -14.33
CA THR A 118 -0.86 -10.16 -15.33
C THR A 118 0.45 -9.67 -14.75
N ILE A 119 1.54 -10.08 -15.39
CA ILE A 119 2.90 -9.60 -15.09
C ILE A 119 3.49 -8.95 -16.34
N ARG A 120 4.22 -7.84 -16.16
CA ARG A 120 4.92 -7.13 -17.25
C ARG A 120 6.15 -6.39 -16.77
N GLN A 121 7.09 -6.09 -17.64
CA GLN A 121 8.17 -5.17 -17.32
C GLN A 121 7.60 -3.77 -17.11
N LYS A 122 8.09 -3.06 -16.08
CA LYS A 122 7.78 -1.65 -15.88
C LYS A 122 8.20 -0.84 -17.11
N PRO A 123 7.27 -0.08 -17.74
CA PRO A 123 7.62 0.76 -18.87
C PRO A 123 8.65 1.82 -18.49
N GLY A 124 9.64 2.06 -19.35
CA GLY A 124 10.63 3.12 -19.14
C GLY A 124 11.75 2.79 -18.15
N THR A 125 11.81 1.57 -17.60
CA THR A 125 12.97 1.13 -16.81
C THR A 125 13.93 0.28 -17.62
N SER A 126 15.22 0.62 -17.59
CA SER A 126 16.30 -0.20 -18.12
C SER A 126 16.68 -1.31 -17.14
N GLY A 127 17.12 -2.45 -17.67
CA GLY A 127 17.76 -3.49 -16.86
C GLY A 127 19.07 -3.00 -16.25
N GLN A 128 19.42 -3.53 -15.09
CA GLN A 128 20.70 -3.30 -14.42
C GLN A 128 21.46 -4.62 -14.40
N ILE A 129 22.64 -4.65 -15.02
CA ILE A 129 23.49 -5.84 -14.96
C ILE A 129 24.14 -5.89 -13.57
N ILE A 130 23.87 -6.98 -12.85
CA ILE A 130 24.47 -7.29 -11.55
C ILE A 130 25.42 -8.46 -11.75
N GLN A 131 26.58 -8.41 -11.12
CA GLN A 131 27.54 -9.49 -11.12
C GLN A 131 27.49 -10.15 -9.73
N ILE A 132 26.99 -11.38 -9.68
CA ILE A 132 26.90 -12.19 -8.47
C ILE A 132 28.13 -13.10 -8.45
N GLY A 133 29.12 -12.76 -7.64
CA GLY A 133 30.42 -13.45 -7.62
C GLY A 133 31.22 -13.31 -8.93
N SER A 134 32.24 -14.17 -9.10
CA SER A 134 33.25 -13.97 -10.15
C SER A 134 32.75 -14.19 -11.58
N ASN A 135 31.69 -14.98 -11.81
CA ASN A 135 31.25 -15.36 -13.16
C ASN A 135 29.72 -15.35 -13.42
N ASN A 136 28.85 -15.01 -12.45
CA ASN A 136 27.40 -15.04 -12.67
C ASN A 136 26.84 -13.64 -12.88
N GLN A 137 26.78 -13.18 -14.13
CA GLN A 137 26.02 -11.98 -14.46
C GLN A 137 24.51 -12.29 -14.51
N ARG A 138 23.74 -11.37 -13.95
CA ARG A 138 22.27 -11.35 -13.95
C ARG A 138 21.79 -9.96 -14.40
N ASP A 139 20.62 -9.92 -15.03
CA ASP A 139 19.97 -8.67 -15.40
C ASP A 139 18.78 -8.43 -14.46
N ARG A 140 18.89 -7.40 -13.62
CA ARG A 140 17.82 -6.97 -12.72
C ARG A 140 16.86 -6.05 -13.45
N ARG A 141 15.58 -6.39 -13.40
CA ARG A 141 14.49 -5.59 -13.97
C ARG A 141 13.36 -5.43 -12.97
N ILE A 142 12.51 -4.43 -13.19
CA ILE A 142 11.30 -4.25 -12.37
C ILE A 142 10.12 -4.90 -13.09
N ALA A 143 9.57 -5.94 -12.49
CA ALA A 143 8.30 -6.53 -12.89
C ALA A 143 7.14 -5.78 -12.21
N GLN A 144 6.06 -5.56 -12.95
CA GLN A 144 4.78 -5.05 -12.46
C GLN A 144 3.77 -6.18 -12.49
N VAL A 145 3.27 -6.57 -11.33
CA VAL A 145 2.11 -7.45 -11.19
C VAL A 145 0.86 -6.57 -11.14
N VAL A 146 -0.02 -6.74 -12.12
CA VAL A 146 -1.26 -5.97 -12.26
C VAL A 146 -2.43 -6.88 -11.90
N LEU A 147 -3.08 -6.57 -10.78
CA LEU A 147 -4.29 -7.23 -10.32
C LEU A 147 -5.50 -6.33 -10.61
N LYS A 148 -6.46 -6.85 -11.36
CA LYS A 148 -7.75 -6.21 -11.62
C LYS A 148 -8.83 -7.06 -11.00
N LEU A 149 -9.61 -6.45 -10.11
CA LEU A 149 -10.75 -7.10 -9.46
C LEU A 149 -12.05 -6.54 -10.04
N GLU A 150 -13.09 -7.35 -10.01
CA GLU A 150 -14.43 -6.90 -10.33
C GLU A 150 -15.47 -7.59 -9.47
N ARG A 151 -16.56 -6.86 -9.18
CA ARG A 151 -17.73 -7.42 -8.53
C ARG A 151 -18.73 -7.86 -9.60
N ARG A 152 -19.25 -9.08 -9.50
CA ARG A 152 -20.34 -9.62 -10.32
C ARG A 152 -21.54 -9.95 -9.43
N PRO A 153 -22.38 -8.96 -9.05
CA PRO A 153 -23.61 -9.24 -8.32
C PRO A 153 -24.61 -10.00 -9.22
N PRO A 154 -25.47 -10.85 -8.65
CA PRO A 154 -26.52 -11.50 -9.43
C PRO A 154 -27.45 -10.44 -10.04
N ASN A 155 -27.74 -10.58 -11.34
CA ASN A 155 -28.63 -9.69 -12.12
C ASN A 155 -28.16 -8.23 -12.26
N GLU A 156 -26.90 -7.93 -11.98
CA GLU A 156 -26.33 -6.59 -12.19
C GLU A 156 -25.12 -6.65 -13.13
N ALA A 157 -24.81 -5.51 -13.77
CA ALA A 157 -23.61 -5.39 -14.57
C ALA A 157 -22.35 -5.52 -13.68
N PRO A 158 -21.27 -6.14 -14.20
CA PRO A 158 -19.99 -6.19 -13.49
C PRO A 158 -19.49 -4.79 -13.14
N ARG A 159 -18.99 -4.62 -11.91
CA ARG A 159 -18.43 -3.36 -11.39
C ARG A 159 -16.93 -3.53 -11.18
N PRO A 160 -16.07 -2.90 -11.98
CA PRO A 160 -14.62 -3.01 -11.81
C PRO A 160 -14.15 -2.25 -10.57
N TYR A 161 -13.16 -2.80 -9.87
CA TYR A 161 -12.39 -2.09 -8.86
C TYR A 161 -11.22 -1.34 -9.52
N PRO A 162 -10.64 -0.33 -8.85
CA PRO A 162 -9.42 0.29 -9.33
C PRO A 162 -8.29 -0.74 -9.46
N ASP A 163 -7.51 -0.62 -10.53
CA ASP A 163 -6.35 -1.48 -10.76
C ASP A 163 -5.37 -1.38 -9.58
N ARG A 164 -4.80 -2.53 -9.20
CA ARG A 164 -3.81 -2.65 -8.15
C ARG A 164 -2.50 -3.13 -8.78
N ILE A 165 -1.41 -2.44 -8.50
CA ILE A 165 -0.10 -2.71 -9.12
C ILE A 165 0.93 -2.91 -8.02
N LEU A 166 1.65 -4.03 -8.08
CA LEU A 166 2.82 -4.30 -7.24
C LEU A 166 4.06 -4.30 -8.13
N GLU A 167 5.10 -3.60 -7.70
CA GLU A 167 6.39 -3.56 -8.38
C GLU A 167 7.39 -4.45 -7.63
N ILE A 168 7.99 -5.41 -8.33
CA ILE A 168 8.92 -6.38 -7.76
C ILE A 168 10.20 -6.37 -8.61
N PRO A 169 11.37 -6.14 -8.02
CA PRO A 169 12.64 -6.39 -8.71
C PRO A 169 12.81 -7.90 -8.93
N VAL A 170 13.15 -8.28 -10.16
CA VAL A 170 13.36 -9.66 -10.57
C VAL A 170 14.70 -9.80 -11.29
N LEU A 171 15.34 -10.95 -11.10
CA LEU A 171 16.60 -11.32 -11.74
C LEU A 171 16.33 -12.22 -12.94
N LEU A 172 16.97 -11.85 -14.05
CA LEU A 172 16.99 -12.60 -15.29
C LEU A 172 18.42 -13.07 -15.58
N PRO A 173 18.62 -14.13 -16.39
CA PRO A 173 19.94 -14.46 -16.90
C PRO A 173 20.49 -13.32 -17.77
N ALA A 174 21.83 -13.21 -17.84
CA ALA A 174 22.50 -12.23 -18.69
C ALA A 174 22.04 -12.35 -20.15
N GLY A 175 21.60 -11.24 -20.74
CA GLY A 175 21.02 -11.22 -22.09
C GLY A 175 19.49 -11.37 -22.15
N GLY A 176 18.82 -11.48 -21.00
CA GLY A 176 17.37 -11.63 -20.90
C GLY A 176 16.92 -13.09 -20.91
N GLY A 177 15.60 -13.31 -20.85
CA GLY A 177 15.02 -14.66 -20.80
C GLY A 177 13.90 -14.76 -19.78
N ASN A 178 13.78 -15.93 -19.16
CA ASN A 178 12.80 -16.16 -18.10
C ASN A 178 13.29 -15.58 -16.77
N MET A 179 12.37 -15.08 -15.97
CA MET A 179 12.63 -14.69 -14.60
C MET A 179 13.03 -15.91 -13.78
N GLN A 180 14.10 -15.75 -12.99
CA GLN A 180 14.64 -16.82 -12.15
C GLN A 180 14.31 -16.57 -10.68
N GLU A 181 14.35 -15.31 -10.25
CA GLU A 181 14.30 -14.97 -8.83
C GLU A 181 13.70 -13.57 -8.60
N CYS A 182 12.95 -13.42 -7.52
CA CYS A 182 12.46 -12.16 -6.98
C CYS A 182 13.48 -11.62 -5.98
N GLN A 183 13.97 -10.41 -6.21
CA GLN A 183 14.95 -9.76 -5.34
C GLN A 183 14.27 -8.81 -4.34
N LEU A 184 13.35 -9.37 -3.54
CA LEU A 184 12.52 -8.58 -2.61
C LEU A 184 13.30 -7.99 -1.43
N GLU A 185 14.44 -8.59 -1.11
CA GLU A 185 15.42 -8.09 -0.15
C GLU A 185 16.63 -7.56 -0.93
N SER A 186 17.23 -6.46 -0.47
CA SER A 186 18.56 -6.10 -0.97
C SER A 186 19.50 -7.21 -0.50
N ASP A 187 20.04 -8.00 -1.44
CA ASP A 187 20.99 -9.05 -1.08
C ASP A 187 22.16 -8.46 -0.29
N ALA A 188 22.78 -9.27 0.57
CA ALA A 188 23.96 -8.86 1.34
C ALA A 188 25.05 -8.28 0.42
N GLU A 189 25.14 -8.76 -0.82
CA GLU A 189 26.00 -8.23 -1.88
C GLU A 189 25.59 -6.83 -2.36
N ASP A 190 24.30 -6.58 -2.64
CA ASP A 190 23.81 -5.25 -3.04
C ASP A 190 23.90 -4.22 -1.91
N LEU A 191 23.64 -4.66 -0.68
CA LEU A 191 23.92 -3.87 0.52
C LEU A 191 25.42 -3.59 0.64
N CYS A 192 26.26 -4.58 0.41
CA CYS A 192 27.71 -4.41 0.46
C CYS A 192 28.19 -3.39 -0.58
N LEU A 193 27.80 -3.58 -1.84
CA LEU A 193 28.20 -2.72 -2.96
C LEU A 193 27.62 -1.31 -2.82
N SER A 194 26.37 -1.15 -2.34
CA SER A 194 25.78 0.18 -2.09
C SER A 194 26.43 0.91 -0.91
N MET A 195 26.98 0.16 0.05
CA MET A 195 27.84 0.69 1.12
C MET A 195 29.28 0.94 0.66
N GLY A 196 29.59 0.77 -0.63
CA GLY A 196 30.93 0.94 -1.20
C GLY A 196 31.88 -0.22 -0.91
N GLY A 197 31.38 -1.33 -0.35
CA GLY A 197 32.12 -2.53 -0.03
C GLY A 197 32.35 -3.42 -1.24
N THR A 198 33.14 -4.48 -1.03
CA THR A 198 33.42 -5.53 -1.99
C THR A 198 32.87 -6.83 -1.45
N TYR A 199 31.96 -7.49 -2.17
CA TYR A 199 31.44 -8.78 -1.77
C TYR A 199 32.34 -9.90 -2.33
N GLN A 200 32.95 -10.71 -1.48
CA GLN A 200 33.80 -11.84 -1.88
C GLN A 200 33.59 -13.03 -0.93
N ASN A 201 33.52 -14.26 -1.48
CA ASN A 201 33.37 -15.50 -0.72
C ASN A 201 32.17 -15.51 0.26
N ASP A 202 31.02 -14.99 -0.17
CA ASP A 202 29.81 -14.81 0.67
C ASP A 202 30.01 -13.89 1.89
N GLU A 203 31.05 -13.07 1.89
CA GLU A 203 31.33 -12.08 2.92
C GLU A 203 31.37 -10.67 2.31
N CYS A 204 30.65 -9.74 2.95
CA CYS A 204 30.80 -8.33 2.63
C CYS A 204 32.09 -7.81 3.25
N ILE A 205 33.06 -7.47 2.42
CA ILE A 205 34.26 -6.75 2.81
C ILE A 205 33.93 -5.26 2.69
N PRO A 206 33.56 -4.55 3.77
CA PRO A 206 33.29 -3.11 3.68
C PRO A 206 34.50 -2.38 3.10
N PRO A 207 34.31 -1.21 2.44
CA PRO A 207 35.43 -0.45 1.93
C PRO A 207 36.31 -0.17 3.14
N THR A 208 37.52 -0.71 3.09
CA THR A 208 38.43 -0.75 4.24
C THR A 208 38.40 0.61 4.93
N GLN A 209 37.97 0.58 6.19
CA GLN A 209 37.84 1.67 7.17
C GLN A 209 36.43 2.25 7.44
N CYS A 210 35.38 1.86 6.73
CA CYS A 210 34.02 2.24 7.15
C CYS A 210 33.50 1.31 8.26
N SER A 211 33.08 1.87 9.39
CA SER A 211 32.42 1.13 10.47
C SER A 211 30.97 1.57 10.62
N MET A 212 30.05 0.61 10.67
CA MET A 212 28.64 0.87 10.99
C MET A 212 28.50 1.20 12.47
N LYS A 213 27.81 2.30 12.78
CA LYS A 213 27.58 2.82 14.14
C LYS A 213 26.09 2.83 14.52
N GLY A 214 25.32 1.94 13.91
CA GLY A 214 23.90 1.72 14.18
C GLY A 214 22.96 2.21 13.09
N THR A 215 21.67 2.03 13.35
CA THR A 215 20.57 2.39 12.45
C THR A 215 19.48 3.12 13.23
N TYR A 216 18.85 4.12 12.63
CA TYR A 216 17.72 4.83 13.23
C TYR A 216 16.63 5.10 12.18
N ILE A 217 15.39 5.26 12.64
CA ILE A 217 14.24 5.58 11.80
C ILE A 217 13.74 6.96 12.20
N GLN A 218 13.50 7.81 11.20
CA GLN A 218 12.90 9.12 11.40
C GLN A 218 11.63 9.28 10.57
N THR A 219 10.55 9.60 11.25
CA THR A 219 9.23 9.86 10.71
C THR A 219 9.11 11.35 10.43
N THR A 220 8.81 11.69 9.19
CA THR A 220 8.47 13.06 8.78
C THR A 220 7.12 13.06 8.08
N CYS A 221 6.42 14.18 8.03
CA CYS A 221 5.19 14.27 7.26
C CYS A 221 5.12 15.56 6.43
N SER A 222 4.33 15.51 5.36
CA SER A 222 4.17 16.63 4.43
C SER A 222 3.56 17.87 5.08
N ASP A 223 2.86 17.71 6.21
CA ASP A 223 2.28 18.79 6.99
C ASP A 223 2.23 18.40 8.48
N ASN A 224 3.13 18.99 9.28
CA ASN A 224 3.24 18.73 10.72
C ASN A 224 2.08 19.32 11.54
N SER A 225 1.24 20.19 10.95
CA SER A 225 0.16 20.89 11.67
C SER A 225 -0.93 19.96 12.19
N TYR A 226 -1.02 18.75 11.65
CA TYR A 226 -2.05 17.75 12.00
C TYR A 226 -1.46 16.45 12.56
N GLY A 227 -0.17 16.48 12.94
CA GLY A 227 0.57 15.35 13.49
C GLY A 227 0.98 14.31 12.43
N CYS A 228 2.22 13.86 12.52
CA CYS A 228 2.62 12.61 11.89
C CYS A 228 2.02 11.50 12.77
N ALA A 229 1.03 10.76 12.26
CA ALA A 229 0.37 9.72 13.07
C ALA A 229 1.29 8.51 13.19
N ASN A 230 2.17 8.55 14.19
CA ASN A 230 3.14 7.51 14.55
C ASN A 230 2.52 6.14 14.89
N GLU A 231 1.20 6.01 14.84
CA GLU A 231 0.46 4.77 15.02
C GLU A 231 0.40 3.92 13.74
N TYR A 232 0.65 4.53 12.56
CA TYR A 232 0.66 3.84 11.25
C TYR A 232 2.06 3.60 10.70
N THR A 233 3.03 4.31 11.24
CA THR A 233 4.46 4.11 11.02
C THR A 233 5.01 3.46 12.29
N GLY A 234 6.04 2.64 12.22
CA GLY A 234 6.64 1.98 13.39
C GLY A 234 7.31 2.92 14.41
N GLY A 235 6.98 4.21 14.37
CA GLY A 235 7.52 5.30 15.16
C GLY A 235 8.95 5.66 14.78
N ASP A 236 9.42 6.80 15.31
CA ASP A 236 10.85 7.06 15.35
C ASP A 236 11.51 5.97 16.19
N ARG A 237 12.62 5.44 15.66
CA ARG A 237 13.41 4.43 16.36
C ARG A 237 14.79 4.97 16.56
N ASN A 238 15.20 5.01 17.82
CA ASN A 238 16.52 5.47 18.18
C ASN A 238 17.58 4.52 17.61
N ASN A 239 18.77 5.08 17.42
CA ASN A 239 19.97 4.38 17.04
C ASN A 239 20.15 3.14 17.91
N THR A 240 20.23 1.98 17.25
CA THR A 240 20.32 0.67 17.90
C THR A 240 21.55 0.48 18.80
N PHE A 241 22.60 1.30 18.64
CA PHE A 241 23.85 1.20 19.39
C PHE A 241 23.94 2.22 20.53
N THR A 242 23.42 3.44 20.33
CA THR A 242 23.55 4.54 21.31
C THR A 242 22.25 4.93 21.98
N GLY A 243 21.11 4.50 21.46
CA GLY A 243 19.79 4.89 21.94
C GLY A 243 19.43 6.36 21.67
N GLY A 244 20.18 7.08 20.81
CA GLY A 244 19.86 8.46 20.40
C GLY A 244 19.04 8.55 19.10
N GLU A 245 18.38 9.67 18.83
CA GLU A 245 17.51 9.88 17.63
C GLU A 245 18.30 10.15 16.32
N SER A 246 19.62 9.99 16.35
CA SER A 246 20.50 10.34 15.24
C SER A 246 21.78 9.49 15.25
N CYS A 247 22.64 9.69 14.25
CA CYS A 247 23.94 9.04 14.23
C CYS A 247 24.87 9.55 15.33
N PRO A 248 25.63 8.65 15.99
CA PRO A 248 26.62 9.06 16.98
C PRO A 248 27.75 9.88 16.36
N GLU A 249 28.43 10.65 17.19
CA GLU A 249 29.55 11.48 16.77
C GLU A 249 30.62 10.68 16.00
N GLY A 250 31.13 11.26 14.92
CA GLY A 250 32.07 10.60 14.02
C GLY A 250 31.44 9.63 13.01
N SER A 251 30.10 9.52 12.96
CA SER A 251 29.38 8.79 11.91
C SER A 251 28.33 9.67 11.22
N CYS A 252 28.08 9.39 9.94
CA CYS A 252 27.14 10.15 9.12
C CYS A 252 25.88 9.32 8.81
N PRO A 253 24.70 9.95 8.77
CA PRO A 253 23.48 9.29 8.32
C PRO A 253 23.48 9.10 6.81
N THR A 254 23.27 7.87 6.38
CA THR A 254 23.01 7.52 4.97
C THR A 254 21.61 6.95 4.88
N GLN A 255 20.75 7.58 4.10
CA GLN A 255 19.39 7.09 3.91
C GLN A 255 19.42 5.80 3.10
N SER A 256 19.07 4.69 3.72
CA SER A 256 19.00 3.37 3.09
C SER A 256 17.62 3.07 2.50
N GLY A 257 16.59 3.79 2.95
CA GLY A 257 15.23 3.57 2.47
C GLY A 257 14.28 4.69 2.82
N ARG A 258 13.15 4.69 2.11
CA ARG A 258 12.01 5.55 2.42
C ARG A 258 10.72 4.79 2.18
N PHE A 259 9.88 4.74 3.20
CA PHE A 259 8.52 4.24 3.09
C PHE A 259 7.55 5.42 3.24
N ASN A 260 6.43 5.40 2.51
CA ASN A 260 5.44 6.46 2.62
C ASN A 260 4.00 5.93 2.65
N ILE A 261 3.18 6.57 3.46
CA ILE A 261 1.75 6.31 3.55
C ILE A 261 1.04 7.65 3.42
N THR A 262 0.06 7.72 2.53
CA THR A 262 -0.83 8.89 2.45
C THR A 262 -2.15 8.57 3.11
N ARG A 263 -2.52 9.38 4.11
CA ARG A 263 -3.79 9.26 4.83
C ARG A 263 -4.62 10.51 4.67
N SER A 264 -5.94 10.38 4.69
CA SER A 264 -6.84 11.53 4.75
C SER A 264 -7.12 11.87 6.21
N VAL A 265 -6.70 13.06 6.65
CA VAL A 265 -6.96 13.55 8.00
C VAL A 265 -8.10 14.54 7.95
N GLN A 266 -9.07 14.38 8.84
CA GLN A 266 -10.19 15.30 8.95
C GLN A 266 -9.72 16.60 9.60
N THR A 267 -9.70 17.69 8.82
CA THR A 267 -9.28 19.03 9.27
C THR A 267 -10.45 19.87 9.79
N GLY A 268 -11.68 19.37 9.65
CA GLY A 268 -12.91 19.95 10.20
C GLY A 268 -14.16 19.12 9.89
N LYS A 269 -15.34 19.58 10.30
CA LYS A 269 -16.61 18.81 10.18
C LYS A 269 -16.96 18.34 8.76
N LYS A 270 -16.46 19.01 7.72
CA LYS A 270 -16.70 18.66 6.29
C LYS A 270 -15.44 18.77 5.42
N SER A 271 -14.25 18.80 6.02
CA SER A 271 -12.99 18.97 5.28
C SER A 271 -12.02 17.88 5.68
N SER A 272 -11.39 17.27 4.69
CA SER A 272 -10.27 16.36 4.86
C SER A 272 -9.08 16.85 4.03
N LYS A 273 -7.88 16.56 4.52
CA LYS A 273 -6.62 16.86 3.84
C LYS A 273 -5.79 15.59 3.80
N ASN A 274 -5.21 15.30 2.64
CA ASN A 274 -4.28 14.19 2.52
C ASN A 274 -2.91 14.60 3.09
N ILE A 275 -2.40 13.79 4.00
CA ILE A 275 -1.10 13.95 4.63
C ILE A 275 -0.27 12.72 4.31
N THR A 276 0.90 12.95 3.72
CA THR A 276 1.86 11.89 3.46
C THR A 276 2.83 11.83 4.61
N VAL A 277 2.88 10.67 5.27
CA VAL A 277 3.87 10.32 6.28
C VAL A 277 5.00 9.57 5.59
N TYR A 278 6.24 9.89 5.95
CA TYR A 278 7.46 9.32 5.42
C TYR A 278 8.25 8.70 6.57
N GLU A 279 8.49 7.40 6.51
CA GLU A 279 9.53 6.76 7.34
C GLU A 279 10.83 6.75 6.55
N ASN A 280 11.85 7.38 7.12
CA ASN A 280 13.17 7.44 6.53
C ASN A 280 14.08 6.52 7.33
N PHE A 281 14.64 5.51 6.66
CA PHE A 281 15.54 4.54 7.26
C PHE A 281 16.96 5.04 7.06
N TYR A 282 17.73 5.15 8.14
CA TYR A 282 19.11 5.62 8.09
C TYR A 282 20.06 4.58 8.66
N ILE A 283 21.20 4.43 7.99
CA ILE A 283 22.37 3.70 8.47
C ILE A 283 23.43 4.73 8.86
N CYS A 284 24.03 4.58 10.03
CA CYS A 284 25.10 5.43 10.51
C CYS A 284 26.44 4.83 10.14
N MET A 285 27.22 5.52 9.32
CA MET A 285 28.53 5.05 8.85
C MET A 285 29.65 6.01 9.25
N SER A 286 30.72 5.48 9.84
CA SER A 286 31.94 6.21 10.15
C SER A 286 33.03 5.77 9.20
N CYS A 287 33.43 6.65 8.28
CA CYS A 287 34.43 6.38 7.26
C CYS A 287 35.54 7.45 7.32
N PRO A 288 36.83 7.09 7.32
CA PRO A 288 37.92 8.06 7.27
C PRO A 288 37.84 8.97 6.05
N GLY A 289 37.92 10.27 6.30
CA GLY A 289 37.85 11.30 5.26
C GLY A 289 36.43 11.66 4.80
N MET A 290 35.38 11.01 5.32
CA MET A 290 33.99 11.36 4.98
C MET A 290 33.53 12.57 5.79
N THR A 291 33.16 13.65 5.11
CA THR A 291 32.47 14.80 5.72
C THR A 291 30.96 14.57 5.63
N CYS A 292 30.27 14.62 6.76
CA CYS A 292 28.83 14.42 6.76
C CYS A 292 28.14 15.56 6.00
N PRO A 293 27.16 15.28 5.12
CA PRO A 293 26.26 16.32 4.66
C PRO A 293 25.59 16.93 5.89
N SER A 294 25.59 18.26 6.00
CA SER A 294 24.97 18.98 7.11
C SER A 294 23.56 18.45 7.31
N SER A 295 23.31 17.89 8.50
CA SER A 295 22.04 17.24 8.84
C SER A 295 20.87 18.19 8.51
N PRO A 296 19.80 17.72 7.87
CA PRO A 296 18.60 18.55 7.71
C PRO A 296 18.14 18.98 9.10
N ALA A 297 17.95 20.29 9.28
CA ALA A 297 17.65 20.89 10.57
C ALA A 297 16.54 20.12 11.29
N SER A 298 16.87 19.51 12.42
CA SER A 298 15.89 18.88 13.31
C SER A 298 14.87 19.94 13.69
N THR A 299 13.62 19.76 13.26
CA THR A 299 12.54 20.65 13.68
C THR A 299 12.29 20.36 15.16
N PRO A 300 12.46 21.34 16.07
CA PRO A 300 12.35 21.09 17.50
C PRO A 300 10.95 20.57 17.83
N ALA A 301 10.92 19.42 18.52
CA ALA A 301 9.69 18.89 19.08
C ALA A 301 9.08 19.93 20.02
N LYS A 302 7.90 20.46 19.65
CA LYS A 302 7.08 21.21 20.60
C LYS A 302 6.61 20.22 21.67
N LYS A 303 7.16 20.37 22.88
CA LYS A 303 6.56 19.78 24.09
C LYS A 303 5.13 20.33 24.21
N ASN A 304 4.14 19.45 24.14
CA ASN A 304 2.81 19.71 24.69
C ASN A 304 2.83 19.40 26.18
#